data_AF-A0A4Q7V642-F1
#
_entry.id   AF-A0A4Q7V642-F1
#
_cell.length_a   1.000
_cell.length_b   1.000
_cell.length_c   1.000
_cell.angle_alpha   90.00
_cell.angle_beta   90.00
_cell.angle_gamma   90.00
#
_symmetry.space_group_name_H-M   'P 1'
#
loop_
_entity.id
_entity.type
_entity.pdbx_description
1 polymer ?
#
loop_
_entity_poly.entity_id
_entity_poly.type
_entity_poly.pdbx_seq_one_letter_code
_entity_poly.pdbx_strand_id
1 'polypeptide(L)'
;MTGNYIACHHCGQLHERSALVSGQRASCVRCGTVLWSQGVLNSSAWLAIVLTSLIAFIIASFMPVGTITAVGLKSSSTFLEAVAATWRAGYPSVAIMCFATGFLMPLLDALILAWLLAFSRKGQRAPGLNQLSRWLHWVRPWAMVPVFMLGALVAIVKLADMASLTPGAGLWAYAALTFLLTGLSKLNSERVWLLAEQDGAVKNIPVTIDPQQLPLDCEICGQITMSTEPEAQCQRCHNHVHFRKPGHRTRTLAILLTAIILYFPANLYPVMINTTVLGGTASHTILGGILELWNLGSWDLALIVFIASFVVPLTKIVILGILIGRPAQGRRDTMMRYTRMYQTVELIGQWSMLDVFVVILLTSLVNFGSLMSVRPDVGAAAFGMVVVVTMLATMNFDIRKGWDQVDDDIEQPDYQPAATAPTFS
;
A
#
# COMPACT_ATOMS: atom_id res chain seq x y z
N MET A 1 24.41 0.12 -27.68
CA MET A 1 24.54 1.53 -27.25
C MET A 1 24.80 1.56 -25.74
N THR A 2 25.73 2.39 -25.24
CA THR A 2 26.04 2.49 -23.80
C THR A 2 25.39 3.73 -23.21
N GLY A 3 24.55 3.57 -22.19
CA GLY A 3 23.85 4.69 -21.59
C GLY A 3 23.20 4.34 -20.26
N ASN A 4 22.49 5.32 -19.71
CA ASN A 4 21.63 5.13 -18.55
C ASN A 4 20.23 4.85 -19.04
N TYR A 5 19.75 3.64 -18.81
CA TYR A 5 18.41 3.24 -19.24
C TYR A 5 17.50 3.05 -18.02
N ILE A 6 16.20 3.13 -18.26
CA ILE A 6 15.14 2.80 -17.30
C ILE A 6 14.01 2.09 -18.04
N ALA A 7 13.45 1.04 -17.44
CA ALA A 7 12.30 0.35 -18.01
C ALA A 7 11.00 0.83 -17.35
N CYS A 8 9.91 0.82 -18.11
CA CYS A 8 8.59 1.11 -17.54
C CYS A 8 8.06 -0.06 -16.71
N HIS A 9 7.70 0.19 -15.44
CA HIS A 9 7.13 -0.81 -14.54
C HIS A 9 5.82 -1.47 -15.03
N HIS A 10 5.05 -0.81 -15.91
CA HIS A 10 3.79 -1.38 -16.42
C HIS A 10 3.86 -1.99 -17.82
N CYS A 11 4.64 -1.43 -18.74
CA CYS A 11 4.73 -1.96 -20.11
C CYS A 11 6.08 -2.56 -20.48
N GLY A 12 7.11 -2.42 -19.64
CA GLY A 12 8.45 -2.95 -19.91
C GLY A 12 9.25 -2.18 -20.96
N GLN A 13 8.70 -1.12 -21.58
CA GLN A 13 9.42 -0.33 -22.58
C GLN A 13 10.70 0.27 -22.00
N LEU A 14 11.81 0.10 -22.71
CA LEU A 14 13.10 0.68 -22.38
C LEU A 14 13.17 2.14 -22.80
N HIS A 15 13.71 2.96 -21.91
CA HIS A 15 13.86 4.40 -22.11
C HIS A 15 15.28 4.84 -21.76
N GLU A 16 15.84 5.76 -22.53
CA GLU A 16 17.07 6.45 -22.15
C GLU A 16 16.77 7.54 -21.12
N ARG A 17 17.54 7.55 -20.04
CA ARG A 17 17.37 8.48 -18.93
C ARG A 17 17.88 9.85 -19.33
N SER A 18 16.96 10.76 -19.66
CA SER A 18 17.28 12.16 -19.91
C SER A 18 17.51 12.93 -18.61
N ALA A 19 18.42 13.91 -18.63
CA ALA A 19 18.52 14.89 -17.55
C ALA A 19 17.23 15.75 -17.54
N LEU A 20 16.49 15.71 -16.43
CA LEU A 20 15.28 16.53 -16.24
C LEU A 20 15.62 17.79 -15.44
N VAL A 21 15.03 18.91 -15.82
CA VAL A 21 15.04 20.14 -15.02
C VAL A 21 14.02 20.02 -13.87
N SER A 22 14.24 20.74 -12.78
CA SER A 22 13.29 20.80 -11.65
C SER A 22 11.87 21.11 -12.14
N GLY A 23 10.89 20.30 -11.72
CA GLY A 23 9.49 20.43 -12.13
C GLY A 23 9.10 19.65 -13.41
N GLN A 24 10.05 19.09 -14.15
CA GLN A 24 9.75 18.22 -15.29
C GLN A 24 9.51 16.77 -14.84
N ARG A 25 8.68 16.06 -15.61
CA ARG A 25 8.45 14.61 -15.48
C ARG A 25 8.73 13.91 -16.80
N ALA A 26 9.32 12.73 -16.72
CA ALA A 26 9.46 11.82 -17.84
C ALA A 26 8.30 10.81 -17.83
N SER A 27 7.56 10.75 -18.93
CA SER A 27 6.48 9.76 -19.12
C SER A 27 6.86 8.72 -20.16
N CYS A 28 6.41 7.49 -19.96
CA CYS A 28 6.55 6.41 -20.91
C CYS A 28 5.79 6.74 -22.21
N VAL A 29 6.46 6.67 -23.35
CA VAL A 29 5.85 6.96 -24.66
C VAL A 29 4.83 5.91 -25.09
N ARG A 30 4.91 4.70 -24.52
CA ARG A 30 4.04 3.57 -24.83
C ARG A 30 2.75 3.60 -24.02
N CYS A 31 2.87 3.53 -22.68
CA CYS A 31 1.71 3.45 -21.78
C CYS A 31 1.31 4.77 -21.09
N GLY A 32 2.09 5.84 -21.25
CA GLY A 32 1.82 7.14 -20.62
C GLY A 32 2.12 7.23 -19.12
N THR A 33 2.62 6.16 -18.49
CA THR A 33 2.96 6.18 -17.06
C THR A 33 4.15 7.09 -16.78
N VAL A 34 4.08 7.87 -15.70
CA VAL A 34 5.21 8.68 -15.21
C VAL A 34 6.32 7.74 -14.71
N LEU A 35 7.50 7.82 -15.34
CA LEU A 35 8.67 7.01 -14.99
C LEU A 35 9.42 7.62 -13.81
N TRP A 36 9.87 8.88 -13.96
CA TRP A 36 10.47 9.64 -12.87
C TRP A 36 10.15 11.13 -13.00
N SER A 37 10.28 11.84 -11.89
CA SER A 37 10.18 13.30 -11.84
C SER A 37 11.31 13.86 -11.00
N GLN A 38 11.90 14.96 -11.46
CA GLN A 38 12.96 15.64 -10.70
C GLN A 38 12.32 16.39 -9.54
N GLY A 39 12.57 15.90 -8.33
CA GLY A 39 12.11 16.54 -7.10
C GLY A 39 12.98 17.71 -6.69
N VAL A 40 12.41 18.64 -5.91
CA VAL A 40 13.13 19.79 -5.33
C VAL A 40 13.85 19.42 -4.02
N LEU A 41 13.47 18.29 -3.40
CA LEU A 41 13.93 17.88 -2.09
C LEU A 41 15.20 17.02 -2.19
N ASN A 42 16.28 17.50 -1.56
CA ASN A 42 17.55 16.79 -1.40
C ASN A 42 17.46 15.74 -0.28
N SER A 43 18.46 14.85 -0.19
CA SER A 43 18.53 13.79 0.84
C SER A 43 18.45 14.32 2.28
N SER A 44 19.00 15.50 2.55
CA SER A 44 18.90 16.15 3.87
C SER A 44 17.47 16.59 4.21
N ALA A 45 16.73 17.14 3.24
CA ALA A 45 15.34 17.56 3.42
C ALA A 45 14.43 16.35 3.64
N TRP A 46 14.64 15.28 2.86
CA TRP A 46 13.93 14.01 3.06
C TRP A 46 14.22 13.40 4.44
N LEU A 47 15.47 13.42 4.88
CA LEU A 47 15.84 12.96 6.22
C LEU A 47 15.15 13.78 7.32
N ALA A 48 15.03 15.11 7.17
CA ALA A 48 14.29 15.93 8.12
C ALA A 48 12.80 15.55 8.18
N ILE A 49 12.16 15.29 7.04
CA ILE A 49 10.76 14.82 6.97
C ILE A 49 10.63 13.45 7.67
N VAL A 50 11.55 12.51 7.45
CA VAL A 50 11.52 11.19 8.11
C VAL A 50 11.69 11.32 9.63
N LEU A 51 12.65 12.12 10.10
CA LEU A 51 12.83 12.35 11.54
C LEU A 51 11.59 13.00 12.17
N THR A 52 10.98 13.95 11.48
CA THR A 52 9.72 14.58 11.92
C THR A 52 8.59 13.55 11.97
N SER A 53 8.53 12.63 11.01
CA SER A 53 7.57 11.53 10.97
C SER A 53 7.77 10.57 12.14
N LEU A 54 9.01 10.24 12.51
CA LEU A 54 9.32 9.40 13.68
C LEU A 54 8.88 10.07 14.98
N ILE A 55 9.11 11.37 15.13
CA ILE A 55 8.65 12.14 16.31
C ILE A 55 7.11 12.15 16.35
N ALA A 56 6.45 12.45 15.23
CA ALA A 56 5.00 12.43 15.13
C ALA A 56 4.42 11.03 15.42
N PHE A 57 5.10 9.96 14.98
CA PHE A 57 4.73 8.57 15.23
C PHE A 57 4.80 8.22 16.72
N ILE A 58 5.85 8.64 17.42
CA ILE A 58 5.97 8.48 18.87
C ILE A 58 4.81 9.19 19.56
N ILE A 59 4.58 10.47 19.24
CA ILE A 59 3.48 11.25 19.86
C ILE A 59 2.13 10.58 19.57
N ALA A 60 1.86 10.18 18.33
CA ALA A 60 0.62 9.53 17.93
C ALA A 60 0.39 8.19 18.67
N SER A 61 1.45 7.45 18.94
CA SER A 61 1.36 6.13 19.60
C SER A 61 1.11 6.23 21.11
N PHE A 62 1.64 7.27 21.77
CA PHE A 62 1.51 7.44 23.23
C PHE A 62 0.34 8.34 23.65
N MET A 63 -0.09 9.27 22.80
CA MET A 63 -1.20 10.17 23.11
C MET A 63 -2.56 9.52 22.80
N PRO A 64 -3.59 9.78 23.60
CA PRO A 64 -4.92 9.23 23.37
C PRO A 64 -5.52 9.78 22.07
N VAL A 65 -6.17 8.90 21.31
CA VAL A 65 -6.85 9.25 20.05
C VAL A 65 -8.17 9.98 20.35
N GLY A 66 -8.88 9.53 21.38
CA GLY A 66 -10.09 10.16 21.87
C GLY A 66 -10.28 9.90 23.37
N THR A 67 -10.93 10.85 24.04
CA THR A 67 -11.36 10.70 25.43
C THR A 67 -12.88 10.71 25.49
N ILE A 68 -13.43 9.68 26.10
CA ILE A 68 -14.86 9.60 26.38
C ILE A 68 -15.07 9.96 27.85
N THR A 69 -15.91 10.97 28.06
CA THR A 69 -16.47 11.29 29.37
C THR A 69 -17.91 10.80 29.40
N ALA A 70 -18.14 9.67 30.06
CA ALA A 70 -19.48 9.18 30.37
C ALA A 70 -19.55 8.88 31.87
N VAL A 71 -20.57 9.41 32.55
CA VAL A 71 -20.88 9.10 33.95
C VAL A 71 -19.69 9.38 34.91
N GLY A 72 -18.97 10.49 34.70
CA GLY A 72 -17.89 10.93 35.60
C GLY A 72 -16.56 10.18 35.50
N LEU A 73 -16.49 9.06 34.76
CA LEU A 73 -15.23 8.38 34.42
C LEU A 73 -14.67 8.90 33.08
N LYS A 74 -13.37 9.20 33.04
CA LYS A 74 -12.63 9.50 31.82
C LYS A 74 -11.98 8.21 31.32
N SER A 75 -12.42 7.72 30.17
CA SER A 75 -11.73 6.64 29.46
C SER A 75 -10.99 7.25 28.27
N SER A 76 -9.67 7.09 28.24
CA SER A 76 -8.81 7.52 27.14
C SER A 76 -8.33 6.28 26.41
N SER A 77 -8.47 6.21 25.09
CA SER A 77 -7.93 5.09 24.31
C SER A 77 -6.79 5.55 23.42
N THR A 78 -5.64 4.91 23.55
CA THR A 78 -4.58 4.95 22.52
C THR A 78 -4.84 3.90 21.43
N PHE A 79 -4.11 3.96 20.31
CA PHE A 79 -4.17 2.90 19.29
C PHE A 79 -3.71 1.54 19.84
N LEU A 80 -2.59 1.52 20.57
CA LEU A 80 -2.06 0.29 21.16
C LEU A 80 -3.00 -0.30 22.20
N GLU A 81 -3.70 0.55 22.94
CA GLU A 81 -4.76 0.11 23.85
C GLU A 81 -5.96 -0.48 23.11
N ALA A 82 -6.33 0.07 21.96
CA ALA A 82 -7.37 -0.51 21.10
C ALA A 82 -6.97 -1.90 20.60
N VAL A 83 -5.72 -2.07 20.15
CA VAL A 83 -5.18 -3.39 19.79
C VAL A 83 -5.19 -4.35 20.98
N ALA A 84 -4.76 -3.89 22.16
CA ALA A 84 -4.73 -4.70 23.37
C ALA A 84 -6.16 -5.08 23.85
N ALA A 85 -7.13 -4.18 23.70
CA ALA A 85 -8.54 -4.44 23.98
C ALA A 85 -9.09 -5.52 23.04
N THR A 86 -8.79 -5.44 21.73
CA THR A 86 -9.18 -6.47 20.76
C THR A 86 -8.53 -7.82 21.04
N TRP A 87 -7.25 -7.83 21.46
CA TRP A 87 -6.57 -9.04 21.88
C TRP A 87 -7.27 -9.71 23.06
N ARG A 88 -7.56 -8.94 24.12
CA ARG A 88 -8.26 -9.43 25.31
C ARG A 88 -9.71 -9.83 25.02
N ALA A 89 -10.34 -9.23 24.01
CA ALA A 89 -11.67 -9.61 23.54
C ALA A 89 -11.73 -10.97 22.84
N GLY A 90 -10.58 -11.63 22.61
CA GLY A 90 -10.51 -12.99 22.06
C GLY A 90 -10.18 -13.07 20.57
N TYR A 91 -9.72 -11.96 19.96
CA TYR A 91 -9.48 -11.89 18.51
C TYR A 91 -8.01 -11.57 18.18
N PRO A 92 -7.11 -12.54 18.42
CA PRO A 92 -5.67 -12.32 18.23
C PRO A 92 -5.32 -12.06 16.76
N SER A 93 -6.04 -12.66 15.80
CA SER A 93 -5.78 -12.47 14.36
C SER A 93 -5.95 -11.02 13.93
N VAL A 94 -7.09 -10.41 14.29
CA VAL A 94 -7.41 -9.00 13.98
C VAL A 94 -6.46 -8.06 14.71
N ALA A 95 -6.16 -8.32 15.98
CA ALA A 95 -5.20 -7.55 16.75
C ALA A 95 -3.77 -7.59 16.16
N ILE A 96 -3.27 -8.78 15.79
CA ILE A 96 -1.96 -8.94 15.14
C ILE A 96 -1.93 -8.18 13.82
N MET A 97 -2.97 -8.32 13.00
CA MET A 97 -3.03 -7.70 11.70
C MET A 97 -3.00 -6.17 11.80
N CYS A 98 -3.82 -5.58 12.67
CA CYS A 98 -3.83 -4.13 12.88
C CYS A 98 -2.55 -3.62 13.55
N PHE A 99 -1.97 -4.36 14.50
CA PHE A 99 -0.67 -4.02 15.07
C PHE A 99 0.41 -4.01 13.98
N ALA A 100 0.43 -5.04 13.13
CA ALA A 100 1.40 -5.18 12.06
C ALA A 100 1.30 -4.01 11.08
N THR A 101 0.11 -3.71 10.55
CA THR A 101 -0.06 -2.69 9.49
C THR A 101 -0.17 -1.26 10.02
N GLY A 102 -0.69 -1.07 11.23
CA GLY A 102 -0.90 0.25 11.85
C GLY A 102 0.29 0.75 12.67
N PHE A 103 1.13 -0.13 13.20
CA PHE A 103 2.27 0.23 14.06
C PHE A 103 3.60 -0.30 13.55
N LEU A 104 3.74 -1.62 13.34
CA LEU A 104 5.02 -2.23 13.01
C LEU A 104 5.54 -1.81 11.62
N MET A 105 4.73 -1.93 10.57
CA MET A 105 5.13 -1.63 9.19
C MET A 105 5.47 -0.14 8.99
N PRO A 106 4.67 0.84 9.47
CA PRO A 106 5.02 2.25 9.36
C PRO A 106 6.30 2.61 10.13
N LEU A 107 6.52 2.01 11.30
CA LEU A 107 7.75 2.20 12.07
C LEU A 107 8.96 1.66 11.31
N LEU A 108 8.86 0.44 10.75
CA LEU A 108 9.92 -0.14 9.93
C LEU A 108 10.21 0.69 8.68
N ASP A 109 9.19 1.15 7.95
CA ASP A 109 9.35 2.03 6.77
C ASP A 109 10.12 3.30 7.14
N ALA A 110 9.71 4.00 8.19
CA ALA A 110 10.35 5.24 8.65
C ALA A 110 11.79 5.00 9.15
N LEU A 111 12.05 3.91 9.89
CA LEU A 111 13.39 3.58 10.38
C LEU A 111 14.34 3.20 9.24
N ILE A 112 13.88 2.41 8.26
CA ILE A 112 14.66 2.03 7.09
C ILE A 112 15.02 3.28 6.27
N LEU A 113 14.04 4.16 6.01
CA LEU A 113 14.29 5.41 5.29
C LEU A 113 15.25 6.33 6.05
N ALA A 114 15.08 6.46 7.38
CA ALA A 114 15.97 7.27 8.21
C ALA A 114 17.42 6.79 8.10
N TRP A 115 17.63 5.48 8.21
CA TRP A 115 18.95 4.86 8.10
C TRP A 115 19.56 5.06 6.71
N LEU A 116 18.83 4.74 5.64
CA LEU A 116 19.33 4.86 4.26
C LEU A 116 19.69 6.31 3.91
N LEU A 117 18.83 7.27 4.27
CA LEU A 117 19.06 8.69 3.99
C LEU A 117 20.18 9.28 4.86
N ALA A 118 20.39 8.79 6.08
CA ALA A 118 21.45 9.28 6.96
C ALA A 118 22.85 8.98 6.41
N PHE A 119 23.03 7.80 5.79
CA PHE A 119 24.27 7.43 5.11
C PHE A 119 24.39 8.09 3.74
N SER A 120 23.29 8.17 2.98
CA SER A 120 23.25 8.87 1.68
C SER A 120 23.72 10.32 1.83
N ARG A 121 23.23 11.04 2.86
CA ARG A 121 23.65 12.41 3.18
C ARG A 121 25.17 12.54 3.41
N LYS A 122 25.83 11.50 3.91
CA LYS A 122 27.29 11.49 4.14
C LYS A 122 28.08 11.09 2.89
N GLY A 123 27.44 10.84 1.76
CA GLY A 123 28.07 10.29 0.55
C GLY A 123 28.60 8.86 0.77
N GLN A 124 28.08 8.14 1.77
CA GLN A 124 28.56 6.81 2.13
C GLN A 124 27.50 5.76 1.82
N ARG A 125 27.93 4.60 1.31
CA ARG A 125 27.05 3.46 1.10
C ARG A 125 26.54 2.95 2.46
N ALA A 126 25.23 2.99 2.67
CA ALA A 126 24.60 2.44 3.87
C ALA A 126 24.98 0.97 4.09
N PRO A 127 25.38 0.57 5.32
CA PRO A 127 25.49 -0.83 5.68
C PRO A 127 24.15 -1.53 5.44
N GLY A 128 24.18 -2.62 4.68
CA GLY A 128 22.97 -3.37 4.33
C GLY A 128 22.05 -2.69 3.30
N LEU A 129 22.51 -1.69 2.54
CA LEU A 129 21.71 -1.00 1.50
C LEU A 129 20.92 -1.96 0.60
N ASN A 130 21.55 -3.06 0.16
CA ASN A 130 20.90 -4.05 -0.70
C ASN A 130 19.73 -4.74 0.02
N GLN A 131 19.89 -5.11 1.28
CA GLN A 131 18.85 -5.80 2.04
C GLN A 131 17.75 -4.83 2.48
N LEU A 132 18.13 -3.66 3.00
CA LEU A 132 17.18 -2.65 3.47
C LEU A 132 16.31 -2.09 2.34
N SER A 133 16.84 -1.93 1.13
CA SER A 133 16.02 -1.52 -0.03
C SER A 133 15.02 -2.59 -0.48
N ARG A 134 15.34 -3.88 -0.32
CA ARG A 134 14.38 -4.99 -0.52
C ARG A 134 13.29 -4.98 0.55
N TRP A 135 13.66 -4.76 1.80
CA TRP A 135 12.71 -4.66 2.90
C TRP A 135 11.79 -3.46 2.72
N LEU A 136 12.34 -2.30 2.32
CA LEU A 136 11.57 -1.11 2.01
C LEU A 136 10.51 -1.38 0.93
N HIS A 137 10.89 -2.08 -0.14
CA HIS A 137 9.96 -2.44 -1.22
C HIS A 137 8.80 -3.30 -0.71
N TRP A 138 9.08 -4.24 0.20
CA TRP A 138 8.07 -5.15 0.73
C TRP A 138 7.21 -4.55 1.85
N VAL A 139 7.79 -3.74 2.74
CA VAL A 139 7.12 -3.14 3.92
C VAL A 139 6.20 -1.99 3.55
N ARG A 140 6.63 -1.14 2.62
CA ARG A 140 5.93 0.11 2.26
C ARG A 140 4.45 -0.09 1.89
N PRO A 141 4.04 -1.06 1.06
CA PRO A 141 2.63 -1.27 0.71
C PRO A 141 1.73 -1.59 1.91
N TRP A 142 2.30 -1.99 3.06
CA TRP A 142 1.58 -2.34 4.28
C TRP A 142 1.49 -1.20 5.30
N ALA A 143 2.14 -0.06 5.05
CA ALA A 143 2.11 1.10 5.94
C ALA A 143 0.77 1.86 5.78
N MET A 144 -0.26 1.43 6.51
CA MET A 144 -1.65 1.86 6.32
C MET A 144 -2.10 2.96 7.29
N VAL A 145 -1.18 3.82 7.75
CA VAL A 145 -1.51 4.94 8.65
C VAL A 145 -2.60 5.88 8.09
N PRO A 146 -2.61 6.26 6.79
CA PRO A 146 -3.69 7.08 6.25
C PRO A 146 -5.08 6.45 6.40
N VAL A 147 -5.13 5.12 6.28
CA VAL A 147 -6.36 4.34 6.36
C VAL A 147 -6.83 4.23 7.81
N PHE A 148 -5.90 4.06 8.75
CA PHE A 148 -6.18 4.15 10.17
C PHE A 148 -6.77 5.51 10.55
N MET A 149 -6.16 6.62 10.09
CA MET A 149 -6.65 7.98 10.36
C MET A 149 -8.08 8.18 9.85
N LEU A 150 -8.37 7.71 8.63
CA LEU A 150 -9.74 7.75 8.09
C LEU A 150 -10.71 6.90 8.93
N GLY A 151 -10.29 5.69 9.34
CA GLY A 151 -11.09 4.84 10.23
C GLY A 151 -11.34 5.47 11.60
N ALA A 152 -10.36 6.19 12.16
CA ALA A 152 -10.51 6.93 13.40
C ALA A 152 -11.50 8.09 13.28
N LEU A 153 -11.47 8.82 12.16
CA LEU A 153 -12.44 9.87 11.88
C LEU A 153 -13.87 9.30 11.80
N VAL A 154 -14.06 8.19 11.07
CA VAL A 154 -15.36 7.51 10.94
C VAL A 154 -15.86 7.02 12.31
N ALA A 155 -14.99 6.42 13.12
CA ALA A 155 -15.34 5.96 14.47
C ALA A 155 -15.73 7.12 15.40
N ILE A 156 -15.01 8.25 15.31
CA ILE A 156 -15.30 9.47 16.08
C ILE A 156 -16.67 10.03 15.72
N VAL A 157 -16.98 10.17 14.43
CA VAL A 157 -18.27 10.70 13.96
C VAL A 157 -19.40 9.80 14.45
N LYS A 158 -19.27 8.48 14.31
CA LYS A 158 -20.28 7.51 14.77
C LYS A 158 -20.56 7.60 16.27
N LEU A 159 -19.53 7.82 17.08
CA LEU A 159 -19.67 7.89 18.54
C LEU A 159 -20.09 9.27 19.04
N ALA A 160 -19.79 10.33 18.30
CA ALA A 160 -20.21 11.70 18.63
C ALA A 160 -21.74 11.86 18.65
N ASP A 161 -22.45 11.08 17.82
CA ASP A 161 -23.91 11.05 17.81
C ASP A 161 -24.50 10.42 19.09
N MET A 162 -23.71 9.61 19.81
CA MET A 162 -24.15 8.87 21.00
C MET A 162 -23.58 9.44 22.31
N ALA A 163 -22.44 10.12 22.27
CA ALA A 163 -21.72 10.61 23.46
C ALA A 163 -20.85 11.85 23.17
N SER A 164 -20.54 12.61 24.22
CA SER A 164 -19.55 13.70 24.13
C SER A 164 -18.13 13.13 23.96
N LEU A 165 -17.71 12.97 22.70
CA LEU A 165 -16.36 12.54 22.35
C LEU A 165 -15.49 13.77 22.09
N THR A 166 -14.44 13.93 22.88
CA THR A 166 -13.43 14.98 22.65
C THR A 166 -12.23 14.36 21.92
N PRO A 167 -11.91 14.85 20.69
CA PRO A 167 -10.73 14.40 19.97
C PRO A 167 -9.45 14.65 20.79
N GLY A 168 -8.64 13.62 20.99
CA GLY A 168 -7.39 13.72 21.72
C GLY A 168 -6.24 14.25 20.85
N ALA A 169 -5.14 14.63 21.49
CA ALA A 169 -3.94 15.08 20.77
C ALA A 169 -3.34 13.98 19.86
N GLY A 170 -3.59 12.71 20.17
CA GLY A 170 -3.15 11.58 19.35
C GLY A 170 -3.76 11.60 17.94
N LEU A 171 -5.03 12.02 17.80
CA LEU A 171 -5.68 12.13 16.48
C LEU A 171 -4.98 13.15 15.59
N TRP A 172 -4.64 14.32 16.12
CA TRP A 172 -3.91 15.36 15.39
C TRP A 172 -2.49 14.92 15.03
N ALA A 173 -1.83 14.18 15.92
CA ALA A 173 -0.53 13.58 15.63
C ALA A 173 -0.62 12.53 14.51
N TYR A 174 -1.66 11.67 14.50
CA TYR A 174 -1.94 10.74 13.39
C TYR A 174 -2.27 11.46 12.08
N ALA A 175 -2.96 12.60 12.14
CA ALA A 175 -3.24 13.43 10.96
C ALA A 175 -1.95 14.01 10.36
N ALA A 176 -1.09 14.60 11.20
CA ALA A 176 0.22 15.12 10.78
C ALA A 176 1.11 13.99 10.24
N LEU A 177 1.16 12.85 10.93
CA LEU A 177 1.89 11.66 10.51
C LEU A 177 1.38 11.16 9.14
N THR A 178 0.07 11.11 8.93
CA THR A 178 -0.54 10.72 7.65
C THR A 178 -0.04 11.60 6.50
N PHE A 179 -0.02 12.93 6.70
CA PHE A 179 0.48 13.85 5.69
C PHE A 179 1.97 13.64 5.39
N LEU A 180 2.79 13.48 6.44
CA LEU A 180 4.23 13.26 6.30
C LEU A 180 4.54 11.92 5.60
N LEU A 181 3.89 10.82 6.01
CA LEU A 181 4.04 9.51 5.38
C LEU A 181 3.52 9.49 3.95
N THR A 182 2.45 10.23 3.63
CA THR A 182 1.98 10.40 2.25
C THR A 182 3.04 11.11 1.40
N GLY A 183 3.71 12.12 1.93
CA GLY A 183 4.87 12.75 1.28
C GLY A 183 6.01 11.75 1.08
N LEU A 184 6.36 11.01 2.13
CA LEU A 184 7.40 9.98 2.10
C LEU A 184 7.07 8.86 1.13
N SER A 185 5.79 8.53 0.88
CA SER A 185 5.34 7.53 -0.10
C SER A 185 5.87 7.78 -1.52
N LYS A 186 6.41 8.97 -1.83
CA LYS A 186 7.10 9.24 -3.10
C LYS A 186 8.52 8.63 -3.17
N LEU A 187 9.17 8.35 -2.04
CA LEU A 187 10.49 7.73 -1.92
C LEU A 187 10.45 6.20 -2.06
N ASN A 188 10.14 5.69 -3.25
CA ASN A 188 10.24 4.25 -3.54
C ASN A 188 11.70 3.78 -3.44
N SER A 189 11.91 2.46 -3.34
CA SER A 189 13.26 1.87 -3.30
C SER A 189 14.15 2.39 -4.45
N GLU A 190 13.62 2.48 -5.67
CA GLU A 190 14.30 3.08 -6.81
C GLU A 190 14.74 4.53 -6.55
N ARG A 191 13.85 5.39 -6.02
CA ARG A 191 14.20 6.79 -5.71
C ARG A 191 15.26 6.92 -4.64
N VAL A 192 15.29 6.04 -3.65
CA VAL A 192 16.35 6.02 -2.63
C VAL A 192 17.70 5.67 -3.26
N TRP A 193 17.73 4.71 -4.19
CA TRP A 193 18.95 4.41 -4.96
C TRP A 193 19.37 5.57 -5.87
N LEU A 194 18.43 6.30 -6.47
CA LEU A 194 18.72 7.49 -7.27
C LEU A 194 19.32 8.62 -6.42
N LEU A 195 18.79 8.87 -5.22
CA LEU A 195 19.35 9.85 -4.29
C LEU A 195 20.76 9.45 -3.83
N ALA A 196 20.96 8.16 -3.52
CA ALA A 196 22.28 7.64 -3.16
C ALA A 196 23.31 7.76 -4.31
N GLU A 197 22.87 7.69 -5.56
CA GLU A 197 23.71 7.95 -6.73
C GLU A 197 24.06 9.43 -6.87
N GLN A 198 23.08 10.32 -6.68
CA GLN A 198 23.28 11.77 -6.74
C GLN A 198 24.19 12.29 -5.61
N ASP A 199 24.09 11.72 -4.42
CA ASP A 199 24.94 12.04 -3.28
C ASP A 199 26.36 11.43 -3.38
N GLY A 200 26.64 10.64 -4.43
CA GLY A 200 27.92 9.96 -4.62
C GLY A 200 28.13 8.73 -3.72
N ALA A 201 27.11 8.31 -2.96
CA ALA A 201 27.16 7.13 -2.10
C ALA A 201 27.20 5.81 -2.90
N VAL A 202 26.71 5.81 -4.14
CA VAL A 202 26.71 4.66 -5.05
C VAL A 202 27.12 5.12 -6.45
N LYS A 203 27.90 4.28 -7.15
CA LYS A 203 28.27 4.53 -8.55
C LYS A 203 27.12 4.21 -9.50
N ASN A 204 26.93 5.05 -10.51
CA ASN A 204 26.12 4.71 -11.67
C ASN A 204 26.85 3.62 -12.49
N ILE A 205 26.12 2.57 -12.89
CA ILE A 205 26.61 1.50 -13.75
C ILE A 205 25.98 1.68 -15.13
N PRO A 206 26.74 2.13 -16.15
CA PRO A 206 26.20 2.27 -17.50
C PRO A 206 25.87 0.88 -18.07
N VAL A 207 24.80 0.82 -18.87
CA VAL A 207 24.33 -0.43 -19.47
C VAL A 207 24.63 -0.39 -20.96
N THR A 208 25.24 -1.46 -21.47
CA THR A 208 25.44 -1.67 -22.91
C THR A 208 24.27 -2.49 -23.44
N ILE A 209 23.42 -1.89 -24.27
CA ILE A 209 22.35 -2.63 -24.96
C ILE A 209 22.97 -3.47 -26.07
N ASP A 210 22.74 -4.78 -25.95
CA ASP A 210 23.00 -5.82 -26.95
C ASP A 210 21.65 -6.39 -27.43
N PRO A 211 21.30 -6.28 -28.72
CA PRO A 211 20.04 -6.81 -29.26
C PRO A 211 19.83 -8.31 -29.04
N GLN A 212 20.90 -9.09 -28.80
CA GLN A 212 20.81 -10.53 -28.57
C GLN A 212 20.46 -10.88 -27.12
N GLN A 213 20.41 -9.89 -26.22
CA GLN A 213 20.17 -10.09 -24.79
C GLN A 213 18.85 -9.45 -24.37
N LEU A 214 18.21 -10.04 -23.37
CA LEU A 214 16.98 -9.54 -22.78
C LEU A 214 17.31 -8.44 -21.76
N PRO A 215 16.57 -7.31 -21.75
CA PRO A 215 16.70 -6.29 -20.71
C PRO A 215 15.89 -6.67 -19.47
N LEU A 216 16.56 -7.05 -18.38
CA LEU A 216 15.92 -7.36 -17.10
C LEU A 216 15.94 -6.12 -16.20
N ASP A 217 14.75 -5.60 -15.86
CA ASP A 217 14.62 -4.48 -14.93
C ASP A 217 14.56 -4.93 -13.47
N CYS A 218 15.16 -4.14 -12.59
CA CYS A 218 15.16 -4.38 -11.16
C CYS A 218 14.13 -3.50 -10.45
N GLU A 219 13.03 -4.09 -9.97
CA GLU A 219 11.99 -3.41 -9.17
C GLU A 219 12.55 -2.74 -7.89
N ILE A 220 13.71 -3.18 -7.39
CA ILE A 220 14.31 -2.68 -6.14
C ILE A 220 15.18 -1.43 -6.35
N CYS A 221 16.06 -1.44 -7.36
CA CYS A 221 17.06 -0.37 -7.54
C CYS A 221 16.96 0.37 -8.88
N GLY A 222 16.07 -0.04 -9.78
CA GLY A 222 15.90 0.55 -11.12
C GLY A 222 16.99 0.18 -12.13
N GLN A 223 18.04 -0.55 -11.74
CA GLN A 223 19.12 -0.94 -12.65
C GLN A 223 18.63 -1.98 -13.66
N ILE A 224 18.96 -1.78 -14.94
CA ILE A 224 18.78 -2.79 -15.99
C ILE A 224 20.00 -3.68 -16.06
N THR A 225 19.75 -4.99 -16.17
CA THR A 225 20.77 -6.01 -16.41
C THR A 225 20.45 -6.70 -17.72
N MET A 226 21.39 -6.69 -18.67
CA MET A 226 21.25 -7.46 -19.90
C MET A 226 21.66 -8.91 -19.63
N SER A 227 20.87 -9.88 -20.08
CA SER A 227 21.14 -11.30 -19.88
C SER A 227 20.63 -12.11 -21.07
N THR A 228 21.34 -13.17 -21.44
CA THR A 228 20.84 -14.18 -22.40
C THR A 228 19.76 -15.07 -21.80
N GLU A 229 19.77 -15.21 -20.47
CA GLU A 229 18.78 -15.97 -19.72
C GLU A 229 17.62 -15.06 -19.25
N PRO A 230 16.38 -15.57 -19.17
CA PRO A 230 15.22 -14.80 -18.72
C PRO A 230 15.26 -14.44 -17.22
N GLU A 231 16.24 -14.97 -16.49
CA GLU A 231 16.49 -14.74 -15.07
C GLU A 231 17.97 -14.42 -14.87
N ALA A 232 18.27 -13.47 -13.97
CA ALA A 232 19.64 -13.11 -13.63
C ALA A 232 19.73 -12.46 -12.24
N GLN A 233 20.94 -12.16 -11.79
CA GLN A 233 21.16 -11.31 -10.63
C GLN A 233 21.43 -9.87 -11.08
N CYS A 234 20.77 -8.92 -10.42
CA CYS A 234 21.00 -7.50 -10.65
C CYS A 234 22.45 -7.13 -10.32
N GLN A 235 23.16 -6.47 -11.25
CA GLN A 235 24.56 -6.08 -11.07
C GLN A 235 24.76 -5.03 -9.95
N ARG A 236 23.72 -4.26 -9.58
CA ARG A 236 23.80 -3.19 -8.57
C ARG A 236 23.45 -3.66 -7.16
N CYS A 237 22.30 -4.34 -7.01
CA CYS A 237 21.77 -4.73 -5.70
C CYS A 237 21.76 -6.25 -5.45
N HIS A 238 22.21 -7.06 -6.41
CA HIS A 238 22.20 -8.53 -6.39
C HIS A 238 20.84 -9.15 -6.11
N ASN A 239 19.75 -8.43 -6.40
CA ASN A 239 18.40 -9.00 -6.32
C ASN A 239 18.18 -9.93 -7.52
N HIS A 240 17.38 -10.98 -7.31
CA HIS A 240 16.95 -11.82 -8.41
C HIS A 240 16.00 -11.02 -9.31
N VAL A 241 16.36 -10.90 -10.59
CA VAL A 241 15.58 -10.18 -11.60
C VAL A 241 15.12 -11.15 -12.67
N HIS A 242 14.02 -10.84 -13.30
CA HIS A 242 13.40 -11.65 -14.35
C HIS A 242 12.90 -10.73 -15.45
N PHE A 243 12.91 -11.19 -16.70
CA PHE A 243 12.33 -10.42 -17.80
C PHE A 243 10.81 -10.27 -17.63
N ARG A 244 10.12 -11.34 -17.21
CA ARG A 244 8.69 -11.38 -16.82
C ARG A 244 8.48 -12.36 -15.67
N LYS A 245 7.56 -12.07 -14.74
CA LYS A 245 7.33 -12.93 -13.56
C LYS A 245 6.92 -14.35 -14.00
N PRO A 246 7.66 -15.41 -13.60
CA PRO A 246 7.35 -16.78 -14.02
C PRO A 246 6.02 -17.24 -13.40
N GLY A 247 5.16 -17.83 -14.23
CA GLY A 247 3.86 -18.35 -13.78
C GLY A 247 2.94 -17.33 -13.14
N HIS A 248 3.07 -16.02 -13.46
CA HIS A 248 2.26 -14.98 -12.81
C HIS A 248 0.75 -15.25 -12.91
N ARG A 249 0.24 -15.71 -14.07
CA ARG A 249 -1.18 -16.05 -14.24
C ARG A 249 -1.65 -17.14 -13.27
N THR A 250 -0.93 -18.26 -13.20
CA THR A 250 -1.29 -19.38 -12.32
C THR A 250 -1.17 -19.01 -10.85
N ARG A 251 -0.13 -18.26 -10.45
CA ARG A 251 0.06 -17.79 -9.08
C ARG A 251 -1.03 -16.80 -8.67
N THR A 252 -1.25 -15.77 -9.49
CA THR A 252 -2.30 -14.77 -9.22
C THR A 252 -3.68 -15.43 -9.21
N LEU A 253 -3.97 -16.39 -10.11
CA LEU A 253 -5.23 -17.11 -10.12
C LEU A 253 -5.45 -17.94 -8.85
N ALA A 254 -4.43 -18.68 -8.38
CA ALA A 254 -4.55 -19.45 -7.13
C ALA A 254 -4.80 -18.56 -5.91
N ILE A 255 -4.09 -17.43 -5.83
CA ILE A 255 -4.28 -16.43 -4.77
C ILE A 255 -5.67 -15.77 -4.89
N LEU A 256 -6.11 -15.44 -6.10
CA LEU A 256 -7.42 -14.85 -6.36
C LEU A 256 -8.58 -15.79 -6.01
N LEU A 257 -8.47 -17.07 -6.35
CA LEU A 257 -9.45 -18.09 -5.92
C LEU A 257 -9.51 -18.20 -4.40
N THR A 258 -8.36 -18.14 -3.72
CA THR A 258 -8.31 -18.10 -2.26
C THR A 258 -9.03 -16.87 -1.71
N ALA A 259 -8.84 -15.69 -2.32
CA ALA A 259 -9.57 -14.48 -1.93
C ALA A 259 -11.08 -14.62 -2.13
N ILE A 260 -11.53 -15.22 -3.23
CA ILE A 260 -12.95 -15.49 -3.51
C ILE A 260 -13.53 -16.42 -2.44
N ILE A 261 -12.85 -17.52 -2.11
CA ILE A 261 -13.29 -18.47 -1.08
C ILE A 261 -13.42 -17.77 0.28
N LEU A 262 -12.46 -16.91 0.65
CA LEU A 262 -12.49 -16.16 1.91
C LEU A 262 -13.50 -15.00 1.91
N TYR A 263 -13.88 -14.49 0.74
CA TYR A 263 -14.86 -13.40 0.62
C TYR A 263 -16.26 -13.83 1.05
N PHE A 264 -16.66 -15.08 0.79
CA PHE A 264 -17.94 -15.61 1.27
C PHE A 264 -18.07 -15.59 2.80
N PRO A 265 -17.19 -16.25 3.60
CA PRO A 265 -17.29 -16.22 5.05
C PRO A 265 -17.12 -14.81 5.62
N ALA A 266 -16.31 -13.95 4.98
CA ALA A 266 -16.15 -12.55 5.41
C ALA A 266 -17.46 -11.75 5.37
N ASN A 267 -18.35 -12.03 4.41
CA ASN A 267 -19.61 -11.31 4.25
C ASN A 267 -20.83 -12.03 4.88
N LEU A 268 -20.73 -13.36 5.05
CA LEU A 268 -21.82 -14.17 5.60
C LEU A 268 -21.77 -14.30 7.13
N TYR A 269 -20.58 -14.36 7.72
CA TYR A 269 -20.46 -14.47 9.17
C TYR A 269 -20.58 -13.09 9.86
N PRO A 270 -21.07 -13.06 11.11
CA PRO A 270 -21.08 -11.83 11.89
C PRO A 270 -19.67 -11.26 12.00
N VAL A 271 -19.59 -9.93 11.91
CA VAL A 271 -18.36 -9.18 12.22
C VAL A 271 -18.40 -8.68 13.65
N MET A 272 -19.60 -8.52 14.22
CA MET A 272 -19.80 -8.01 15.56
C MET A 272 -20.97 -8.76 16.23
N ILE A 273 -20.73 -9.28 17.42
CA ILE A 273 -21.77 -9.82 18.30
C ILE A 273 -21.83 -8.97 19.56
N ASN A 274 -23.03 -8.52 19.88
CA ASN A 274 -23.37 -7.72 21.04
C ASN A 274 -24.13 -8.63 22.00
N THR A 275 -23.49 -9.03 23.10
CA THR A 275 -24.15 -9.75 24.19
C THR A 275 -24.62 -8.73 25.22
N THR A 276 -25.93 -8.53 25.32
CA THR A 276 -26.53 -7.72 26.38
C THR A 276 -26.68 -8.56 27.66
N VAL A 277 -26.62 -7.92 28.83
CA VAL A 277 -26.79 -8.58 30.14
C VAL A 277 -28.18 -9.24 30.28
N LEU A 278 -29.15 -8.85 29.43
CA LEU A 278 -30.50 -9.40 29.38
C LEU A 278 -30.67 -10.63 28.47
N GLY A 279 -29.57 -11.24 27.99
CA GLY A 279 -29.61 -12.48 27.21
C GLY A 279 -29.94 -12.32 25.71
N GLY A 280 -30.10 -11.09 25.22
CA GLY A 280 -30.23 -10.82 23.78
C GLY A 280 -28.85 -10.77 23.11
N THR A 281 -28.59 -11.70 22.18
CA THR A 281 -27.46 -11.66 21.25
C THR A 281 -27.90 -11.04 19.93
N ALA A 282 -27.52 -9.78 19.68
CA ALA A 282 -27.60 -9.21 18.35
C ALA A 282 -26.28 -9.52 17.62
N SER A 283 -26.39 -10.04 16.40
CA SER A 283 -25.24 -10.42 15.57
C SER A 283 -25.35 -9.65 14.26
N HIS A 284 -24.40 -8.80 13.95
CA HIS A 284 -24.42 -8.01 12.72
C HIS A 284 -23.30 -8.49 11.78
N THR A 285 -23.69 -8.93 10.58
CA THR A 285 -22.78 -9.06 9.44
C THR A 285 -22.35 -7.67 8.97
N ILE A 286 -21.35 -7.57 8.08
CA ILE A 286 -20.97 -6.29 7.47
C ILE A 286 -22.19 -5.59 6.86
N LEU A 287 -22.95 -6.32 6.05
CA LEU A 287 -24.15 -5.81 5.40
C LEU A 287 -25.26 -5.47 6.42
N GLY A 288 -25.41 -6.29 7.46
CA GLY A 288 -26.34 -6.02 8.56
C GLY A 288 -26.00 -4.72 9.32
N GLY A 289 -24.71 -4.47 9.57
CA GLY A 289 -24.25 -3.23 10.20
C GLY A 289 -24.45 -2.01 9.30
N ILE A 290 -24.28 -2.15 7.99
CA ILE A 290 -24.56 -1.09 7.01
C ILE A 290 -26.06 -0.74 6.98
N LEU A 291 -26.93 -1.75 6.94
CA LEU A 291 -28.39 -1.55 6.94
C LEU A 291 -28.88 -0.88 8.22
N GLU A 292 -28.31 -1.24 9.36
CA GLU A 292 -28.61 -0.59 10.63
C GLU A 292 -28.19 0.88 10.62
N LEU A 293 -26.96 1.19 10.18
CA LEU A 293 -26.48 2.57 10.04
C LEU A 293 -27.38 3.39 9.09
N TRP A 294 -27.85 2.76 8.01
CA TRP A 294 -28.78 3.38 7.08
C TRP A 294 -30.12 3.73 7.73
N ASN A 295 -30.68 2.81 8.51
CA ASN A 295 -31.95 3.00 9.21
C ASN A 295 -31.85 4.00 10.37
N LEU A 296 -30.69 4.12 11.00
CA LEU A 296 -30.40 5.12 12.03
C LEU A 296 -30.22 6.54 11.45
N GLY A 297 -30.34 6.72 10.13
CA GLY A 297 -30.24 8.02 9.45
C GLY A 297 -28.80 8.45 9.11
N SER A 298 -27.79 7.65 9.45
CA SER A 298 -26.36 7.93 9.20
C SER A 298 -25.91 7.47 7.80
N TRP A 299 -26.57 7.98 6.75
CA TRP A 299 -26.39 7.51 5.37
C TRP A 299 -24.96 7.67 4.85
N ASP A 300 -24.27 8.75 5.25
CA ASP A 300 -22.88 9.01 4.86
C ASP A 300 -21.92 7.92 5.35
N LEU A 301 -22.07 7.49 6.61
CA LEU A 301 -21.23 6.45 7.20
C LEU A 301 -21.52 5.08 6.61
N ALA A 302 -22.81 4.76 6.39
CA ALA A 302 -23.22 3.51 5.76
C ALA A 302 -22.61 3.37 4.35
N LEU A 303 -22.59 4.46 3.57
CA LEU A 303 -21.99 4.48 2.23
C LEU A 303 -20.47 4.27 2.28
N ILE A 304 -19.76 4.95 3.18
CA ILE A 304 -18.30 4.81 3.33
C ILE A 304 -17.93 3.36 3.65
N VAL A 305 -18.60 2.76 4.65
CA VAL A 305 -18.35 1.37 5.07
C VAL A 305 -18.69 0.41 3.93
N PHE A 306 -19.84 0.56 3.26
CA PHE A 306 -20.22 -0.28 2.13
C PHE A 306 -19.20 -0.26 0.99
N ILE A 307 -18.71 0.93 0.62
CA ILE A 307 -17.70 1.04 -0.44
C ILE A 307 -16.40 0.37 -0.01
N ALA A 308 -15.95 0.60 1.22
CA ALA A 308 -14.66 0.13 1.72
C ALA A 308 -14.60 -1.39 1.94
N SER A 309 -15.64 -2.04 2.49
CA SER A 309 -15.63 -3.49 2.73
C SER A 309 -16.31 -4.35 1.68
N PHE A 310 -17.24 -3.82 0.89
CA PHE A 310 -17.87 -4.62 -0.16
C PHE A 310 -17.33 -4.27 -1.53
N VAL A 311 -17.46 -3.01 -1.93
CA VAL A 311 -17.14 -2.58 -3.31
C VAL A 311 -15.64 -2.68 -3.59
N VAL A 312 -14.78 -2.26 -2.68
CA VAL A 312 -13.32 -2.24 -2.88
C VAL A 312 -12.73 -3.65 -3.08
N PRO A 313 -12.95 -4.64 -2.19
CA PRO A 313 -12.46 -6.00 -2.41
C PRO A 313 -13.07 -6.64 -3.66
N LEU A 314 -14.37 -6.46 -3.90
CA LEU A 314 -15.04 -6.97 -5.10
C LEU A 314 -14.42 -6.39 -6.37
N THR A 315 -14.19 -5.07 -6.40
CA THR A 315 -13.56 -4.38 -7.55
C THR A 315 -12.17 -4.95 -7.82
N LYS A 316 -11.35 -5.19 -6.79
CA LYS A 316 -10.04 -5.83 -6.96
C LYS A 316 -10.16 -7.24 -7.54
N ILE A 317 -11.08 -8.05 -7.01
CA ILE A 317 -11.28 -9.42 -7.46
C ILE A 317 -11.71 -9.46 -8.93
N VAL A 318 -12.68 -8.62 -9.30
CA VAL A 318 -13.21 -8.52 -10.67
C VAL A 318 -12.14 -8.03 -11.64
N ILE A 319 -11.45 -6.92 -11.33
CA ILE A 319 -10.42 -6.37 -12.22
C ILE A 319 -9.28 -7.37 -12.40
N LEU A 320 -8.76 -7.98 -11.33
CA LEU A 320 -7.71 -9.00 -11.46
C LEU A 320 -8.19 -10.21 -12.26
N GLY A 321 -9.43 -10.65 -12.06
CA GLY A 321 -10.05 -11.72 -12.85
C GLY A 321 -10.09 -11.38 -14.35
N ILE A 322 -10.52 -10.17 -14.71
CA ILE A 322 -10.51 -9.66 -16.09
C ILE A 322 -9.08 -9.63 -16.65
N LEU A 323 -8.11 -9.12 -15.88
CA LEU A 323 -6.73 -9.00 -16.31
C LEU A 323 -6.01 -10.35 -16.50
N ILE A 324 -6.41 -11.39 -15.77
CA ILE A 324 -5.90 -12.76 -15.93
C ILE A 324 -6.55 -13.45 -17.13
N GLY A 325 -7.88 -13.29 -17.30
CA GLY A 325 -8.67 -13.95 -18.34
C GLY A 325 -8.57 -13.33 -19.73
N ARG A 326 -7.94 -12.16 -19.85
CA ARG A 326 -7.82 -11.46 -21.14
C ARG A 326 -7.00 -12.26 -22.17
N PRO A 327 -7.32 -12.13 -23.47
CA PRO A 327 -6.46 -12.62 -24.53
C PRO A 327 -5.12 -11.87 -24.52
N ALA A 328 -4.07 -12.56 -24.97
CA ALA A 328 -2.72 -12.00 -25.00
C ALA A 328 -2.57 -10.91 -26.08
N GLN A 329 -3.40 -10.96 -27.13
CA GLN A 329 -3.36 -10.05 -28.27
C GLN A 329 -4.40 -8.93 -28.15
N GLY A 330 -4.02 -7.70 -28.50
CA GLY A 330 -4.93 -6.57 -28.50
C GLY A 330 -4.30 -5.28 -29.01
N ARG A 331 -5.15 -4.33 -29.43
CA ARG A 331 -4.72 -2.97 -29.82
C ARG A 331 -4.19 -2.21 -28.59
N ARG A 332 -3.29 -1.26 -28.86
CA ARG A 332 -2.72 -0.33 -27.86
C ARG A 332 -3.79 0.29 -26.95
N ASP A 333 -4.89 0.77 -27.51
CA ASP A 333 -5.97 1.41 -26.75
C ASP A 333 -6.60 0.49 -25.70
N THR A 334 -6.74 -0.80 -26.02
CA THR A 334 -7.26 -1.80 -25.11
C THR A 334 -6.28 -2.06 -23.97
N MET A 335 -4.98 -2.16 -24.28
CA MET A 335 -3.95 -2.39 -23.26
C MET A 335 -3.72 -1.17 -22.35
N MET A 336 -3.92 0.05 -22.89
CA MET A 336 -3.99 1.28 -22.10
C MET A 336 -5.12 1.22 -21.06
N ARG A 337 -6.32 0.74 -21.44
CA ARG A 337 -7.44 0.57 -20.49
C ARG A 337 -7.11 -0.44 -19.39
N TYR A 338 -6.51 -1.57 -19.75
CA TYR A 338 -6.09 -2.58 -18.77
C TYR A 338 -4.99 -2.08 -17.83
N THR A 339 -4.04 -1.30 -18.35
CA THR A 339 -2.99 -0.67 -17.53
C THR A 339 -3.60 0.32 -16.54
N ARG A 340 -4.59 1.12 -16.96
CA ARG A 340 -5.32 2.03 -16.06
C ARG A 340 -6.11 1.28 -15.00
N MET A 341 -6.82 0.22 -15.37
CA MET A 341 -7.54 -0.65 -14.41
C MET A 341 -6.58 -1.24 -13.38
N TYR A 342 -5.41 -1.71 -13.81
CA TYR A 342 -4.38 -2.23 -12.93
C TYR A 342 -3.83 -1.14 -11.98
N GLN A 343 -3.56 0.06 -12.48
CA GLN A 343 -3.16 1.22 -11.65
C GLN A 343 -4.23 1.59 -10.62
N THR A 344 -5.51 1.51 -10.99
CA THR A 344 -6.62 1.71 -10.05
C THR A 344 -6.61 0.65 -8.95
N VAL A 345 -6.35 -0.62 -9.28
CA VAL A 345 -6.24 -1.71 -8.29
C VAL A 345 -5.07 -1.50 -7.33
N GLU A 346 -3.90 -1.08 -7.82
CA GLU A 346 -2.74 -0.75 -6.97
C GLU A 346 -3.05 0.42 -6.04
N LEU A 347 -3.74 1.45 -6.52
CA LEU A 347 -4.10 2.62 -5.72
C LEU A 347 -5.15 2.30 -4.65
N ILE A 348 -6.21 1.58 -5.03
CA ILE A 348 -7.29 1.14 -4.12
C ILE A 348 -6.75 0.16 -3.08
N GLY A 349 -5.72 -0.61 -3.46
CA GLY A 349 -4.80 -1.34 -2.60
C GLY A 349 -4.99 -1.08 -1.10
N GLN A 350 -4.26 -0.07 -0.63
CA GLN A 350 -4.09 0.30 0.77
C GLN A 350 -5.41 0.50 1.53
N TRP A 351 -6.46 1.01 0.87
CA TRP A 351 -7.72 1.42 1.49
C TRP A 351 -8.60 0.27 1.98
N SER A 352 -8.34 -0.94 1.49
CA SER A 352 -9.17 -2.12 1.77
C SER A 352 -9.19 -2.55 3.25
N MET A 353 -8.35 -1.97 4.11
CA MET A 353 -8.25 -2.31 5.53
C MET A 353 -9.01 -1.33 6.46
N LEU A 354 -9.69 -0.31 5.91
CA LEU A 354 -10.41 0.71 6.69
C LEU A 354 -11.32 0.08 7.76
N ASP A 355 -12.13 -0.87 7.34
CA ASP A 355 -13.17 -1.48 8.18
C ASP A 355 -12.63 -2.19 9.41
N VAL A 356 -11.48 -2.87 9.27
CA VAL A 356 -10.85 -3.54 10.42
C VAL A 356 -10.40 -2.51 11.45
N PHE A 357 -9.83 -1.38 11.00
CA PHE A 357 -9.44 -0.31 11.91
C PHE A 357 -10.64 0.34 12.59
N VAL A 358 -11.74 0.57 11.86
CA VAL A 358 -12.99 1.08 12.45
C VAL A 358 -13.49 0.12 13.54
N VAL A 359 -13.54 -1.19 13.26
CA VAL A 359 -14.01 -2.20 14.23
C VAL A 359 -13.16 -2.21 15.50
N ILE A 360 -11.83 -2.17 15.39
CA ILE A 360 -10.94 -2.12 16.57
C ILE A 360 -11.16 -0.84 17.39
N LEU A 361 -11.25 0.31 16.73
CA LEU A 361 -11.45 1.59 17.42
C LEU A 361 -12.80 1.65 18.13
N LEU A 362 -13.87 1.20 17.47
CA LEU A 362 -15.18 1.10 18.11
C LEU A 362 -15.17 0.12 19.28
N THR A 363 -14.50 -1.03 19.15
CA THR A 363 -14.37 -2.00 20.24
C THR A 363 -13.68 -1.40 21.46
N SER A 364 -12.63 -0.60 21.25
CA SER A 364 -11.91 0.05 22.35
C SER A 364 -12.73 1.16 23.02
N LEU A 365 -13.44 1.95 22.21
CA LEU A 365 -14.19 3.12 22.69
C LEU A 365 -15.53 2.75 23.34
N VAL A 366 -16.15 1.63 22.97
CA VAL A 366 -17.49 1.21 23.44
C VAL A 366 -17.43 0.27 24.66
N ASN A 367 -16.26 -0.26 25.01
CA ASN A 367 -16.12 -1.14 26.19
C ASN A 367 -16.21 -0.33 27.51
N PHE A 368 -17.43 0.08 27.88
CA PHE A 368 -17.75 0.66 29.18
C PHE A 368 -17.96 -0.44 30.22
N GLY A 369 -16.87 -0.98 30.78
CA GLY A 369 -16.96 -1.93 31.90
C GLY A 369 -17.86 -3.15 31.62
N SER A 370 -18.26 -3.89 32.65
CA SER A 370 -18.94 -5.19 32.52
C SER A 370 -20.41 -5.14 32.05
N LEU A 371 -20.88 -4.02 31.46
CA LEU A 371 -22.31 -3.79 31.14
C LEU A 371 -22.66 -3.97 29.66
N MET A 372 -21.72 -3.72 28.74
CA MET A 372 -21.85 -4.03 27.30
C MET A 372 -20.52 -4.50 26.73
N SER A 373 -20.48 -5.69 26.13
CA SER A 373 -19.30 -6.17 25.41
C SER A 373 -19.61 -6.32 23.93
N VAL A 374 -18.90 -5.55 23.11
CA VAL A 374 -18.89 -5.68 21.66
C VAL A 374 -17.76 -6.63 21.28
N ARG A 375 -18.08 -7.78 20.70
CA ARG A 375 -17.11 -8.84 20.38
C ARG A 375 -16.95 -9.00 18.86
N PRO A 376 -15.75 -8.72 18.29
CA PRO A 376 -15.50 -8.85 16.84
C PRO A 376 -15.45 -10.29 16.29
N ASP A 377 -16.48 -10.87 15.68
CA ASP A 377 -16.53 -12.30 15.35
C ASP A 377 -15.70 -12.74 14.09
N VAL A 378 -15.72 -14.05 13.75
CA VAL A 378 -14.92 -14.72 12.69
C VAL A 378 -14.96 -13.97 11.34
N GLY A 379 -16.05 -13.27 11.03
CA GLY A 379 -16.17 -12.44 9.83
C GLY A 379 -15.07 -11.38 9.72
N ALA A 380 -14.65 -10.77 10.83
CA ALA A 380 -13.60 -9.75 10.85
C ALA A 380 -12.22 -10.32 10.46
N ALA A 381 -11.90 -11.52 10.95
CA ALA A 381 -10.66 -12.22 10.62
C ALA A 381 -10.65 -12.68 9.15
N ALA A 382 -11.77 -13.24 8.67
CA ALA A 382 -11.93 -13.64 7.28
C ALA A 382 -11.80 -12.42 6.34
N PHE A 383 -12.43 -11.29 6.68
CA PHE A 383 -12.32 -10.05 5.93
C PHE A 383 -10.87 -9.55 5.87
N GLY A 384 -10.18 -9.52 7.01
CA GLY A 384 -8.75 -9.19 7.07
C GLY A 384 -7.89 -10.05 6.14
N MET A 385 -8.14 -11.36 6.11
CA MET A 385 -7.43 -12.28 5.22
C MET A 385 -7.71 -12.02 3.74
N VAL A 386 -8.95 -11.64 3.35
CA VAL A 386 -9.25 -11.22 1.97
C VAL A 386 -8.37 -10.04 1.57
N VAL A 387 -8.19 -9.05 2.45
CA VAL A 387 -7.34 -7.88 2.18
C VAL A 387 -5.88 -8.29 1.94
N VAL A 388 -5.32 -9.14 2.81
CA VAL A 388 -3.95 -9.65 2.69
C VAL A 388 -3.77 -10.46 1.40
N VAL A 389 -4.70 -11.36 1.10
CA VAL A 389 -4.61 -12.25 -0.08
C VAL A 389 -4.77 -11.44 -1.38
N THR A 390 -5.71 -10.49 -1.43
CA THR A 390 -5.86 -9.63 -2.62
C THR A 390 -4.65 -8.73 -2.85
N MET A 391 -3.98 -8.27 -1.78
CA MET A 391 -2.70 -7.58 -1.89
C MET A 391 -1.60 -8.43 -2.50
N LEU A 392 -1.45 -9.65 -2.01
CA LEU A 392 -0.47 -10.60 -2.54
C LEU A 392 -0.77 -10.96 -4.00
N ALA A 393 -2.05 -11.02 -4.39
CA ALA A 393 -2.46 -11.25 -5.77
C ALA A 393 -1.97 -10.13 -6.69
N THR A 394 -2.18 -8.86 -6.30
CA THR A 394 -1.70 -7.70 -7.05
C THR A 394 -0.17 -7.70 -7.16
N MET A 395 0.57 -7.95 -6.08
CA MET A 395 2.05 -7.97 -6.08
C MET A 395 2.65 -9.07 -6.99
N ASN A 396 1.95 -10.20 -7.13
CA ASN A 396 2.38 -11.31 -7.98
C ASN A 396 2.01 -11.13 -9.46
N PHE A 397 1.01 -10.29 -9.76
CA PHE A 397 0.54 -10.09 -11.12
C PHE A 397 1.55 -9.23 -11.92
N ASP A 398 1.92 -9.68 -13.11
CA ASP A 398 2.77 -8.93 -14.03
C ASP A 398 1.96 -8.45 -15.24
N ILE A 399 1.68 -7.15 -15.28
CA ILE A 399 0.94 -6.50 -16.36
C ILE A 399 1.78 -6.39 -17.65
N ARG A 400 3.12 -6.40 -17.56
CA ARG A 400 4.04 -6.21 -18.70
C ARG A 400 3.87 -7.30 -19.75
N LYS A 401 3.57 -8.54 -19.34
CA LYS A 401 3.31 -9.64 -20.28
C LYS A 401 2.15 -9.38 -21.24
N GLY A 402 1.27 -8.43 -20.92
CA GLY A 402 0.22 -8.00 -21.85
C GLY A 402 0.65 -7.11 -22.96
N TRP A 403 1.75 -6.40 -22.76
CA TRP A 403 2.31 -5.49 -23.72
C TRP A 403 3.17 -6.24 -24.75
N ASP A 404 3.75 -7.39 -24.41
CA ASP A 404 4.61 -8.21 -25.31
C ASP A 404 3.99 -8.57 -26.68
N GLN A 405 2.66 -8.54 -26.82
CA GLN A 405 1.95 -8.89 -28.07
C GLN A 405 1.13 -7.73 -28.64
N VAL A 406 1.38 -6.51 -28.16
CA VAL A 406 0.73 -5.30 -28.68
C VAL A 406 1.53 -4.80 -29.88
N ASP A 407 0.88 -4.83 -31.04
CA ASP A 407 1.40 -4.22 -32.28
C ASP A 407 1.15 -2.70 -32.21
N ASP A 408 2.17 -1.94 -31.80
CA ASP A 408 2.07 -0.49 -31.60
C ASP A 408 3.18 0.33 -32.27
N ASP A 409 3.99 -0.27 -33.15
CA ASP A 409 5.15 0.33 -33.83
C ASP A 409 6.20 0.97 -32.89
N ILE A 410 6.00 0.88 -31.56
CA ILE A 410 6.81 1.53 -30.53
C ILE A 410 7.81 0.54 -29.92
N GLU A 411 7.36 -0.67 -29.60
CA GLU A 411 8.26 -1.74 -29.18
C GLU A 411 8.95 -2.33 -30.41
N GLN A 412 10.18 -1.88 -30.67
CA GLN A 412 10.99 -2.43 -31.75
C GLN A 412 11.58 -3.79 -31.34
N PRO A 413 11.66 -4.76 -32.26
CA PRO A 413 12.15 -6.11 -31.97
C PRO A 413 13.56 -6.17 -31.36
N ASP A 414 14.36 -5.11 -31.53
CA ASP A 414 15.73 -5.01 -31.01
C ASP A 414 15.82 -4.32 -29.62
N TYR A 415 14.69 -4.11 -28.93
CA TYR A 415 14.63 -3.41 -27.63
C TYR A 415 15.28 -2.02 -27.66
N GLN A 416 15.16 -1.29 -28.77
CA GLN A 416 15.77 0.04 -28.89
C GLN A 416 15.15 1.00 -27.85
N PRO A 417 15.99 1.73 -27.09
CA PRO A 417 15.51 2.65 -26.07
C PRO A 417 14.80 3.82 -26.74
N ALA A 418 13.57 4.10 -26.33
CA ALA A 418 12.86 5.28 -26.80
C ALA A 418 13.28 6.51 -25.99
N ALA A 419 13.55 7.64 -26.66
CA ALA A 419 13.72 8.91 -25.98
C ALA A 419 12.47 9.20 -25.14
N THR A 420 12.64 9.53 -23.86
CA THR A 420 11.51 9.92 -23.02
C THR A 420 10.91 11.23 -23.52
N ALA A 421 9.59 11.35 -23.50
CA ALA A 421 8.93 12.63 -23.75
C ALA A 421 8.98 13.47 -22.46
N PRO A 422 9.79 14.54 -22.38
CA PRO A 422 9.73 15.45 -21.24
C PRO A 422 8.40 16.19 -21.28
N THR A 423 7.62 16.11 -20.21
CA THR A 423 6.40 16.90 -20.05
C THR A 423 6.54 17.81 -18.84
N PHE A 424 6.05 19.05 -18.96
CA PHE A 424 5.90 19.94 -17.81
C PHE A 424 4.68 19.49 -16.99
N SER A 425 4.78 19.66 -15.66
CA SER A 425 3.75 19.26 -14.70
C SER A 425 2.47 20.05 -14.84
#